data_AF-A0A087CSF8-F1
#
_entry.id   AF-A0A087CSF8-F1
#
_cell.length_a   1.000
_cell.length_b   1.000
_cell.length_c   1.000
_cell.angle_alpha   90.00
_cell.angle_beta   90.00
_cell.angle_gamma   90.00
#
_symmetry.space_group_name_H-M   'P 1'
#
loop_
_entity.id
_entity.type
_entity.pdbx_description
1 polymer ?
#
loop_
_entity_poly.entity_id
_entity_poly.type
_entity_poly.pdbx_seq_one_letter_code
_entity_poly.pdbx_strand_id
1 'polypeptide(L)'
;MTAEYTQITPELVTDQSDSKPVHIQYGDVKLDLPRLDDSRHVPLAVLTVGMTAISRGWDNLDEDEKIGLLSVLLAYLTREYPRLERELDRKSGDKIKDVGRIIDAWAKASSTDPKS
;
A
#
# COMPACT_ATOMS: atom_id res chain seq x y z
N MET A 1 5.86 39.19 -21.08
CA MET A 1 5.51 38.98 -19.67
C MET A 1 6.18 37.68 -19.24
N THR A 2 7.15 37.77 -18.33
CA THR A 2 7.80 36.60 -17.73
C THR A 2 6.94 36.13 -16.56
N ALA A 3 6.60 34.85 -16.51
CA ALA A 3 5.87 34.29 -15.38
C ALA A 3 6.77 34.27 -14.14
N GLU A 4 6.30 34.82 -13.02
CA GLU A 4 6.94 34.65 -11.72
C GLU A 4 6.48 33.32 -11.12
N TYR A 5 7.43 32.50 -10.68
CA TYR A 5 7.16 31.19 -10.09
C TYR A 5 7.37 31.25 -8.58
N THR A 6 6.42 30.70 -7.82
CA THR A 6 6.59 30.44 -6.39
C THR A 6 7.52 29.24 -6.20
N GLN A 7 8.66 29.46 -5.57
CA GLN A 7 9.60 28.38 -5.24
C GLN A 7 9.17 27.70 -3.94
N ILE A 8 8.94 26.40 -4.00
CA ILE A 8 8.66 25.53 -2.84
C ILE A 8 9.86 24.61 -2.67
N THR A 9 10.47 24.61 -1.48
CA THR A 9 11.59 23.72 -1.15
C THR A 9 11.07 22.55 -0.32
N PRO A 10 11.41 21.29 -0.65
CA PRO A 10 11.03 20.14 0.16
C PRO A 10 11.58 20.27 1.58
N GLU A 11 10.74 20.00 2.58
CA GLU A 11 11.15 19.95 3.98
C GLU A 11 11.77 18.59 4.30
N LEU A 12 12.94 18.61 4.94
CA LEU A 12 13.59 17.41 5.47
C LEU A 12 12.97 17.11 6.84
N VAL A 13 12.04 16.14 6.88
CA VAL A 13 11.49 15.64 8.15
C VAL A 13 12.55 14.75 8.81
N THR A 14 13.06 15.18 9.97
CA THR A 14 14.11 14.47 10.74
C THR A 14 13.56 13.61 11.86
N ASP A 15 12.23 13.56 12.05
CA ASP A 15 11.60 12.78 13.11
C ASP A 15 11.85 11.28 12.92
N GLN A 16 12.76 10.74 13.72
CA GLN A 16 12.98 9.31 13.94
C GLN A 16 11.83 8.72 14.75
N SER A 17 10.57 8.90 14.32
CA SER A 17 9.54 8.01 14.84
C SER A 17 9.90 6.62 14.34
N ASP A 18 10.19 5.69 15.25
CA ASP A 18 10.41 4.26 14.94
C ASP A 18 9.13 3.66 14.34
N SER A 19 8.84 4.00 13.08
CA SER A 19 7.82 3.36 12.27
C SER A 19 8.37 2.01 11.85
N LYS A 20 8.26 1.03 12.75
CA LYS A 20 8.55 -0.36 12.41
C LYS A 20 7.62 -0.77 11.26
N PRO A 21 8.13 -1.54 10.27
CA PRO A 21 7.32 -2.02 9.17
C PRO A 21 6.20 -2.93 9.66
N VAL A 22 5.14 -3.02 8.86
CA VAL A 22 4.05 -3.97 9.04
C VAL A 22 4.50 -5.33 8.55
N HIS A 23 4.51 -6.30 9.46
CA HIS A 23 4.90 -7.68 9.15
C HIS A 23 3.67 -8.52 8.78
N ILE A 24 3.61 -9.02 7.56
CA ILE A 24 2.55 -9.94 7.09
C ILE A 24 3.19 -11.22 6.54
N GLN A 25 2.53 -12.35 6.76
CA GLN A 25 2.90 -13.60 6.11
C GLN A 25 1.74 -14.12 5.26
N TYR A 26 1.97 -14.29 3.96
CA TYR A 26 1.07 -14.97 3.04
C TYR A 26 1.71 -16.29 2.59
N GLY A 27 1.13 -17.42 2.99
CA GLY A 27 1.71 -18.73 2.76
C GLY A 27 3.14 -18.80 3.32
N ASP A 28 4.11 -19.07 2.44
CA ASP A 28 5.53 -19.16 2.79
C ASP A 28 6.29 -17.83 2.61
N VAL A 29 5.60 -16.76 2.21
CA VAL A 29 6.19 -15.45 1.90
C VAL A 29 5.96 -14.47 3.05
N LYS A 30 7.05 -13.89 3.58
CA LYS A 30 7.03 -12.80 4.56
C LYS A 30 7.15 -11.46 3.85
N LEU A 31 6.31 -10.51 4.23
CA LEU A 31 6.18 -9.17 3.67
C LEU A 31 6.45 -8.15 4.78
N ASP A 32 7.42 -7.27 4.59
CA ASP A 32 7.78 -6.19 5.51
C ASP A 32 7.34 -4.84 4.91
N LEU A 33 6.05 -4.56 5.04
CA LEU A 33 5.39 -3.46 4.32
C LEU A 33 5.54 -2.13 5.07
N PRO A 34 5.60 -0.98 4.37
CA PRO A 34 5.58 0.32 5.03
C PRO A 34 4.23 0.53 5.70
N ARG A 35 4.18 1.26 6.82
CA ARG A 35 2.89 1.60 7.44
C ARG A 35 2.14 2.58 6.55
N LEU A 36 0.87 2.30 6.24
CA LEU A 36 0.06 3.16 5.37
C LEU A 36 -0.25 4.54 5.96
N ASP A 37 -0.16 4.68 7.28
CA ASP A 37 -0.32 5.95 7.98
C ASP A 37 0.97 6.79 8.03
N ASP A 38 2.12 6.23 7.59
CA ASP A 38 3.39 6.92 7.48
C ASP A 38 3.74 7.21 6.01
N SER A 39 3.27 8.36 5.52
CA SER A 39 3.44 8.79 4.13
C SER A 39 4.90 8.94 3.69
N ARG A 40 5.88 8.96 4.61
CA ARG A 40 7.31 9.06 4.29
C ARG A 40 7.87 7.79 3.65
N HIS A 41 7.26 6.64 3.96
CA HIS A 41 7.75 5.32 3.53
C HIS A 41 6.81 4.63 2.54
N VAL A 42 5.60 5.15 2.34
CA VAL A 42 4.64 4.60 1.38
C VAL A 42 4.99 5.08 -0.03
N PRO A 43 5.11 4.18 -1.02
CA PRO A 43 5.31 4.58 -2.40
C PRO A 43 4.18 5.48 -2.90
N LEU A 44 4.51 6.50 -3.70
CA LEU A 44 3.53 7.44 -4.24
C LEU A 44 2.37 6.74 -4.96
N ALA A 45 2.63 5.65 -5.70
CA ALA A 45 1.59 4.88 -6.36
C ALA A 45 0.56 4.30 -5.38
N VAL A 46 1.01 3.82 -4.22
CA VAL A 46 0.15 3.30 -3.14
C VAL A 46 -0.63 4.45 -2.49
N LEU A 47 0.02 5.59 -2.24
CA LEU A 47 -0.65 6.79 -1.71
C LEU A 47 -1.76 7.26 -2.64
N THR A 48 -1.51 7.34 -3.94
CA THR A 48 -2.50 7.78 -4.94
C THR A 48 -3.76 6.91 -4.91
N VAL A 49 -3.60 5.59 -4.91
CA VAL A 49 -4.77 4.69 -4.89
C VAL A 49 -5.44 4.64 -3.52
N GLY A 50 -4.67 4.78 -2.44
CA GLY A 50 -5.20 4.91 -1.07
C GLY A 50 -6.07 6.16 -0.91
N MET A 51 -5.64 7.30 -1.46
CA MET A 51 -6.43 8.55 -1.45
C MET A 51 -7.75 8.40 -2.22
N THR A 52 -7.77 7.67 -3.34
CA THR A 52 -9.02 7.36 -4.07
C THR A 52 -9.96 6.52 -3.20
N ALA A 53 -9.43 5.49 -2.53
CA ALA A 53 -10.22 4.64 -1.63
C ALA A 53 -10.75 5.39 -0.40
N ILE A 54 -9.96 6.30 0.18
CA ILE A 54 -10.36 7.11 1.35
C ILE A 54 -11.38 8.18 0.97
N SER A 55 -11.16 8.90 -0.13
CA SER A 55 -12.03 10.00 -0.56
C SER A 55 -13.43 9.55 -0.95
N ARG A 56 -13.54 8.37 -1.56
CA ARG A 56 -14.82 7.80 -2.00
C ARG A 56 -15.38 6.76 -1.04
N GLY A 57 -14.53 6.09 -0.27
CA GLY A 57 -14.89 4.90 0.49
C GLY A 57 -14.85 3.65 -0.38
N TRP A 58 -14.17 2.60 0.07
CA TRP A 58 -13.99 1.33 -0.67
C TRP A 58 -15.32 0.74 -1.18
N ASP A 59 -16.37 0.79 -0.35
CA ASP A 59 -17.68 0.24 -0.71
C ASP A 59 -18.39 1.03 -1.82
N ASN A 60 -17.99 2.29 -2.04
CA ASN A 60 -18.55 3.18 -3.06
C ASN A 60 -17.73 3.19 -4.37
N LEU A 61 -16.69 2.37 -4.46
CA LEU A 61 -15.96 2.14 -5.71
C LEU A 61 -16.70 1.10 -6.56
N ASP A 62 -16.78 1.36 -7.86
CA ASP A 62 -17.26 0.36 -8.81
C ASP A 62 -16.23 -0.77 -9.01
N GLU A 63 -16.61 -1.79 -9.78
CA GLU A 63 -15.77 -2.98 -9.99
C GLU A 63 -14.46 -2.64 -10.71
N ASP A 64 -14.51 -1.76 -11.72
CA ASP A 64 -13.34 -1.36 -12.50
C ASP A 64 -12.36 -0.54 -11.64
N GLU A 65 -12.88 0.33 -10.77
CA GLU A 65 -12.11 1.11 -9.81
C GLU A 65 -11.42 0.20 -8.78
N LYS A 66 -12.15 -0.79 -8.26
CA LYS A 66 -11.59 -1.79 -7.35
C LYS A 66 -10.49 -2.60 -8.04
N ILE A 67 -10.70 -3.04 -9.28
CA ILE A 67 -9.70 -3.76 -10.07
C ILE A 67 -8.47 -2.88 -10.33
N GLY A 68 -8.66 -1.60 -10.68
CA GLY A 68 -7.59 -0.65 -10.92
C GLY A 68 -6.72 -0.46 -9.67
N LEU A 69 -7.35 -0.27 -8.51
CA LEU A 69 -6.66 -0.18 -7.23
C LEU A 69 -5.88 -1.47 -6.91
N LEU A 70 -6.53 -2.63 -7.01
CA LEU A 70 -5.90 -3.93 -6.74
C LEU A 70 -4.73 -4.18 -7.68
N SER A 71 -4.81 -3.75 -8.94
CA SER A 71 -3.74 -3.90 -9.94
C SER A 71 -2.51 -3.08 -9.58
N VAL A 72 -2.68 -1.83 -9.12
CA VAL A 72 -1.57 -0.99 -8.67
C VAL A 72 -0.90 -1.58 -7.43
N LEU A 73 -1.70 -2.03 -6.45
CA LEU A 73 -1.17 -2.63 -5.24
C LEU A 73 -0.48 -3.97 -5.53
N LEU A 74 -1.05 -4.80 -6.41
CA LEU A 74 -0.43 -6.06 -6.84
C LEU A 74 0.90 -5.80 -7.55
N ALA A 75 0.95 -4.85 -8.48
CA ALA A 75 2.18 -4.51 -9.20
C ALA A 75 3.29 -4.03 -8.25
N TYR A 76 2.94 -3.23 -7.24
CA TYR A 76 3.86 -2.87 -6.18
C TYR A 76 4.34 -4.11 -5.39
N LEU A 77 3.40 -4.93 -4.92
CA LEU A 77 3.71 -6.10 -4.10
C LEU A 77 4.58 -7.13 -4.85
N THR A 78 4.32 -7.40 -6.12
CA THR A 78 5.13 -8.36 -6.89
C THR A 78 6.50 -7.80 -7.27
N ARG A 79 6.63 -6.47 -7.40
CA ARG A 79 7.93 -5.82 -7.59
C ARG A 79 8.81 -5.94 -6.35
N GLU A 80 8.28 -5.62 -5.17
CA GLU A 80 9.04 -5.69 -3.91
C GLU A 80 9.21 -7.12 -3.39
N TYR A 81 8.23 -7.99 -3.66
CA TYR A 81 8.21 -9.38 -3.20
C TYR A 81 8.00 -10.34 -4.37
N PRO A 82 9.02 -10.59 -5.22
CA PRO A 82 8.88 -11.45 -6.41
C PRO A 82 8.45 -12.90 -6.10
N ARG A 83 8.67 -13.38 -4.87
CA ARG A 83 8.22 -14.71 -4.43
C ARG A 83 6.72 -14.77 -4.22
N LEU A 84 6.06 -13.63 -3.98
CA LEU A 84 4.62 -13.56 -3.79
C LEU A 84 3.86 -13.99 -5.04
N GLU A 85 4.31 -13.57 -6.23
CA GLU A 85 3.70 -13.98 -7.50
C GLU A 85 3.67 -15.51 -7.64
N ARG A 86 4.82 -16.15 -7.40
CA ARG A 86 4.93 -17.63 -7.45
C ARG A 86 4.05 -18.32 -6.42
N GLU A 87 3.93 -17.72 -5.22
CA GLU A 87 3.12 -18.29 -4.16
C GLU A 87 1.62 -18.16 -4.47
N LEU A 88 1.19 -17.00 -4.99
CA LEU A 88 -0.18 -16.78 -5.49
C LEU A 88 -0.50 -17.77 -6.61
N ASP A 89 0.40 -17.97 -7.58
CA ASP A 89 0.19 -18.90 -8.68
C ASP A 89 0.12 -20.37 -8.24
N ARG A 90 0.85 -20.73 -7.18
CA ARG A 90 0.92 -22.11 -6.69
C ARG A 90 -0.22 -22.47 -5.75
N LYS A 91 -0.57 -21.60 -4.81
CA LYS A 91 -1.47 -21.92 -3.69
C LYS A 91 -2.86 -21.30 -3.80
N SER A 92 -3.04 -20.25 -4.60
CA SER A 92 -4.32 -19.53 -4.63
C SER A 92 -5.36 -20.25 -5.49
N GLY A 93 -6.57 -20.43 -4.94
CA GLY A 93 -7.76 -20.79 -5.72
C GLY A 93 -8.51 -19.58 -6.27
N ASP A 94 -8.20 -18.38 -5.78
CA ASP A 94 -8.80 -17.10 -6.17
C ASP A 94 -7.81 -15.97 -5.84
N LYS A 95 -7.02 -15.58 -6.86
CA LYS A 95 -5.91 -14.64 -6.68
C LYS A 95 -6.38 -13.24 -6.32
N ILE A 96 -7.51 -12.81 -6.87
CA ILE A 96 -8.08 -11.48 -6.59
C ILE A 96 -8.47 -11.39 -5.11
N LYS A 97 -9.16 -12.42 -4.61
CA LYS A 97 -9.55 -12.50 -3.20
C LYS A 97 -8.34 -12.55 -2.27
N ASP A 98 -7.30 -13.30 -2.63
CA ASP A 98 -6.07 -13.38 -1.83
C ASP A 98 -5.29 -12.07 -1.80
N VAL A 99 -5.18 -11.37 -2.93
CA VAL A 99 -4.60 -10.02 -2.99
C VAL A 99 -5.41 -9.06 -2.10
N GLY A 100 -6.75 -9.12 -2.18
CA GLY A 100 -7.63 -8.35 -1.30
C GLY A 100 -7.37 -8.62 0.20
N ARG A 101 -7.16 -9.88 0.59
CA ARG A 101 -6.83 -10.26 1.98
C ARG A 101 -5.48 -9.71 2.44
N ILE A 102 -4.46 -9.72 1.58
CA ILE A 102 -3.14 -9.16 1.90
C ILE A 102 -3.28 -7.65 2.16
N ILE A 103 -4.02 -6.95 1.30
CA ILE A 103 -4.22 -5.49 1.41
C ILE A 103 -5.05 -5.14 2.66
N ASP A 104 -6.12 -5.89 2.95
CA ASP A 104 -6.92 -5.69 4.16
C ASP A 104 -6.10 -5.92 5.43
N ALA A 105 -5.28 -6.97 5.46
CA ALA A 105 -4.35 -7.23 6.56
C ALA A 105 -3.33 -6.10 6.72
N TRP A 106 -2.83 -5.56 5.61
CA TRP A 106 -1.90 -4.43 5.59
C TRP A 106 -2.53 -3.14 6.13
N ALA A 107 -3.77 -2.84 5.71
CA ALA A 107 -4.53 -1.70 6.21
C ALA A 107 -4.77 -1.79 7.71
N LYS A 108 -5.24 -2.94 8.20
CA LYS A 108 -5.50 -3.18 9.63
C LYS A 108 -4.24 -3.08 10.48
N ALA A 109 -3.15 -3.70 10.03
CA ALA A 109 -1.90 -3.65 10.78
C ALA A 109 -1.21 -2.28 10.72
N SER A 110 -1.49 -1.48 9.68
CA SER A 110 -1.03 -0.09 9.61
C SER A 110 -1.81 0.86 10.53
N SER A 111 -3.10 0.59 10.76
CA SER A 111 -3.94 1.42 11.64
C SER A 111 -3.87 1.04 13.12
N THR A 112 -3.32 -0.14 13.43
CA THR A 112 -3.15 -0.59 14.82
C THR A 112 -1.86 0.04 15.38
N ASP A 113 -2.00 0.90 16.38
CA ASP A 113 -0.85 1.42 17.12
C ASP A 113 -0.08 0.22 17.73
N PRO A 114 1.22 0.03 17.47
CA PRO A 114 2.00 -1.09 18.02
C PRO A 114 2.13 -1.06 19.56
N LYS A 115 1.50 -0.10 20.24
CA LYS A 115 1.29 -0.05 21.69
C LYS A 115 -0.10 -0.58 22.06
N SER A 116 -0.31 -1.89 21.93
CA SER A 116 -1.34 -2.61 22.70
C SER A 116 -0.85 -4.00 23.05
#